data_AF-A0A973H5Q9-F1
#
_entry.id   AF-A0A973H5Q9-F1
#
_cell.length_a   1.000
_cell.length_b   1.000
_cell.length_c   1.000
_cell.angle_alpha   90.00
_cell.angle_beta   90.00
_cell.angle_gamma   90.00
#
_symmetry.space_group_name_H-M   'P 1'
#
loop_
_entity.id
_entity.type
_entity.pdbx_description
1 polymer ?
#
loop_
_entity_poly.entity_id
_entity_poly.type
_entity_poly.pdbx_seq_one_letter_code
_entity_poly.pdbx_strand_id
1 'polypeptide(L)'
;TVVLTDLGVREVLGNHHFVGSGCLASWDQLDDGYRPVADAEWVARQGVAADGSYATAFDAARERIAKLLAGALPPLTPYYTPATAPGYLPGILARHHLGPDGSPLPGAPAADKEPGPVRQIVRRAARGAYRHGVQRVAPVIRRMGEL
;
A
#
# COMPACT_ATOMS: atom_id res chain seq x y z
N THR A 1 13.56 4.41 -7.40
CA THR A 1 12.52 3.38 -7.19
C THR A 1 11.50 3.53 -8.29
N VAL A 2 11.09 2.43 -8.93
CA VAL A 2 10.17 2.41 -10.08
C VAL A 2 8.97 1.52 -9.76
N VAL A 3 7.81 1.86 -10.30
CA VAL A 3 6.60 1.04 -10.26
C VAL A 3 6.38 0.49 -11.67
N LEU A 4 6.54 -0.84 -11.82
CA LEU A 4 6.46 -1.50 -13.12
C LEU A 4 5.03 -1.51 -13.66
N THR A 5 4.86 -1.14 -14.94
CA THR A 5 3.55 -1.00 -15.60
C THR A 5 3.19 -2.16 -16.52
N ASP A 6 4.09 -3.12 -16.76
CA ASP A 6 3.90 -4.24 -17.70
C ASP A 6 2.72 -5.14 -17.33
N LEU A 7 2.39 -5.22 -16.03
CA LEU A 7 1.22 -5.94 -15.50
C LEU A 7 -0.01 -5.04 -15.33
N GLY A 8 0.04 -3.81 -15.86
CA GLY A 8 -0.95 -2.77 -15.71
C GLY A 8 -0.92 -2.05 -14.36
N VAL A 9 -1.60 -0.90 -14.29
CA VAL A 9 -1.89 -0.22 -13.03
C VAL A 9 -3.15 -0.84 -12.43
N ARG A 10 -2.99 -1.62 -11.35
CA ARG A 10 -4.09 -2.38 -10.75
C ARG A 10 -4.28 -2.03 -9.29
N GLU A 11 -5.54 -1.98 -8.88
CA GLU A 11 -5.93 -1.74 -7.49
C GLU A 11 -5.40 -2.82 -6.55
N VAL A 12 -5.50 -4.09 -6.94
CA VAL A 12 -5.05 -5.26 -6.16
C VAL A 12 -3.57 -5.19 -5.81
N LEU A 13 -2.76 -4.57 -6.66
CA LEU A 13 -1.32 -4.40 -6.43
C LEU A 13 -1.01 -3.12 -5.61
N GLY A 14 -1.99 -2.25 -5.40
CA GLY A 14 -1.82 -0.94 -4.76
C GLY A 14 -1.22 0.13 -5.67
N ASN A 15 -0.92 -0.21 -6.92
CA ASN A 15 -0.11 0.63 -7.82
C ASN A 15 -0.86 1.89 -8.29
N HIS A 16 -2.19 1.87 -8.26
CA HIS A 16 -3.05 3.00 -8.64
C HIS A 16 -2.77 4.28 -7.83
N HIS A 17 -2.30 4.16 -6.59
CA HIS A 17 -1.92 5.32 -5.77
C HIS A 17 -0.78 6.14 -6.39
N PHE A 18 0.11 5.49 -7.16
CA PHE A 18 1.28 6.11 -7.76
C PHE A 18 1.02 6.73 -9.13
N VAL A 19 -0.24 6.73 -9.59
CA VAL A 19 -0.62 7.46 -10.81
C VAL A 19 -0.30 8.95 -10.62
N GLY A 20 0.40 9.51 -11.61
CA GLY A 20 0.89 10.90 -11.56
C GLY A 20 2.18 11.09 -10.77
N SER A 21 2.81 10.04 -10.24
CA SER A 21 4.06 10.17 -9.49
C SER A 21 5.32 10.37 -10.34
N GLY A 22 5.23 10.22 -11.67
CA GLY A 22 6.41 10.20 -12.56
C GLY A 22 7.27 8.92 -12.46
N CYS A 23 6.97 8.03 -11.52
CA CYS A 23 7.77 6.81 -11.24
C CYS A 23 7.23 5.53 -11.92
N LEU A 24 6.35 5.66 -12.91
CA LEU A 24 5.81 4.53 -13.67
C LEU A 24 6.69 4.24 -14.88
N ALA A 25 7.12 3.00 -15.07
CA ALA A 25 7.83 2.58 -16.28
C ALA A 25 7.60 1.10 -16.61
N SER A 26 7.75 0.74 -17.88
CA SER A 26 7.78 -0.65 -18.38
C SER A 26 9.20 -1.23 -18.36
N TRP A 27 9.34 -2.54 -18.52
CA TRP A 27 10.65 -3.19 -18.71
C TRP A 27 11.38 -2.64 -19.93
N ASP A 28 10.71 -2.52 -21.07
CA ASP A 28 11.31 -2.01 -22.32
C ASP A 28 11.95 -0.62 -22.10
N GLN A 29 11.24 0.27 -21.40
CA GLN A 29 11.78 1.59 -21.08
C GLN A 29 13.02 1.51 -20.18
N LEU A 30 13.02 0.65 -19.16
CA LEU A 30 14.17 0.49 -18.28
C LEU A 30 15.37 -0.13 -19.01
N ASP A 31 15.12 -1.07 -19.92
CA ASP A 31 16.13 -1.69 -20.77
C ASP A 31 16.73 -0.69 -21.77
N ASP A 32 15.91 0.24 -22.27
CA ASP A 32 16.34 1.41 -23.05
C ASP A 32 17.05 2.49 -22.21
N GLY A 33 17.27 2.22 -20.92
CA GLY A 33 18.01 3.10 -20.01
C GLY A 33 17.20 4.24 -19.41
N TYR A 34 15.87 4.24 -19.56
CA TYR A 34 14.99 5.22 -18.93
C TYR A 34 15.16 5.21 -17.40
N ARG A 35 15.28 6.41 -16.83
CA ARG A 35 15.37 6.61 -15.37
C ARG A 35 14.18 7.45 -14.91
N PRO A 36 13.17 6.82 -14.30
CA PRO A 36 12.00 7.55 -13.81
C PRO A 36 12.42 8.58 -12.75
N VAL A 37 11.87 9.79 -12.88
CA VAL A 37 12.07 10.89 -11.92
C VAL A 37 10.73 11.17 -11.27
N ALA A 38 10.73 11.25 -9.94
CA ALA A 38 9.52 11.54 -9.20
C ALA A 38 9.01 12.95 -9.51
N ASP A 39 7.72 13.06 -9.79
CA ASP A 39 7.05 14.34 -10.00
C ASP A 39 7.08 15.18 -8.72
N ALA A 40 7.62 16.40 -8.81
CA ALA A 40 7.87 17.25 -7.65
C ALA A 40 6.58 17.68 -6.95
N GLU A 41 5.52 17.98 -7.71
CA GLU A 41 4.21 18.36 -7.13
C GLU A 41 3.55 17.17 -6.43
N TRP A 42 3.64 15.98 -7.03
CA TRP A 42 3.13 14.76 -6.43
C TRP A 42 3.85 14.45 -5.11
N VAL A 43 5.18 14.54 -5.11
CA VAL A 43 6.04 14.30 -3.94
C VAL A 43 5.73 15.30 -2.82
N ALA A 44 5.65 16.59 -3.14
CA ALA A 44 5.28 17.64 -2.19
C ALA A 44 3.88 17.41 -1.58
N ARG A 45 2.90 16.96 -2.38
CA ARG A 45 1.55 16.63 -1.92
C ARG A 45 1.52 15.47 -0.90
N GLN A 46 2.48 14.54 -0.99
CA GLN A 46 2.65 13.47 0.00
C GLN A 46 3.37 13.95 1.27
N GLY A 47 3.80 15.21 1.33
CA GLY A 47 4.62 15.74 2.42
C GLY A 47 6.06 15.24 2.38
N VAL A 48 6.54 14.82 1.20
CA VAL A 48 7.91 14.41 0.97
C VAL A 48 8.63 15.49 0.16
N ALA A 49 9.89 15.77 0.49
CA ALA A 49 10.77 16.75 -0.17
C ALA A 49 10.15 18.15 -0.36
N ALA A 50 9.68 18.79 0.71
CA ALA A 50 9.09 20.12 0.67
C ALA A 50 10.08 21.26 0.28
N ASP A 51 11.39 21.02 0.40
CA ASP A 51 12.47 21.99 0.14
C ASP A 51 13.67 21.38 -0.63
N GLY A 52 13.57 20.11 -1.05
CA GLY A 52 14.62 19.39 -1.79
C GLY A 52 15.78 18.84 -0.94
N SER A 53 15.84 19.11 0.36
CA SER A 53 16.87 18.57 1.26
C SER A 53 16.53 17.15 1.69
N TYR A 54 17.38 16.18 1.35
CA TYR A 54 17.14 14.77 1.73
C TYR A 54 17.09 14.56 3.25
N ALA A 55 17.82 15.38 4.03
CA ALA A 55 17.92 15.23 5.48
C ALA A 55 16.56 15.43 6.18
N THR A 56 15.77 16.40 5.72
CA THR A 56 14.47 16.80 6.26
C THR A 56 13.31 16.40 5.36
N ALA A 57 13.58 15.67 4.27
CA ALA A 57 12.62 15.35 3.22
C ALA A 57 11.35 14.66 3.70
N PHE A 58 11.36 14.00 4.86
CA PHE A 58 10.19 13.26 5.37
C PHE A 58 9.53 13.93 6.58
N ASP A 59 10.00 15.09 7.03
CA ASP A 59 9.58 15.65 8.32
C ASP A 59 8.12 16.07 8.30
N ALA A 60 7.65 16.69 7.21
CA ALA A 60 6.24 17.05 7.05
C ALA A 60 5.33 15.81 7.05
N ALA A 61 5.71 14.75 6.34
CA ALA A 61 4.98 13.47 6.35
C ALA A 61 4.96 12.85 7.75
N ARG A 62 6.10 12.83 8.46
CA ARG A 62 6.20 12.32 9.85
C ARG A 62 5.34 13.13 10.81
N GLU A 63 5.36 14.45 10.71
CA GLU A 63 4.55 15.35 11.53
C GLU A 63 3.05 15.10 11.30
N ARG A 64 2.63 14.95 10.05
CA ARG A 64 1.24 14.62 9.71
C ARG A 64 0.80 13.28 10.31
N ILE A 65 1.66 12.26 10.23
CA ILE A 65 1.40 10.96 10.86
C ILE A 65 1.33 11.10 12.39
N ALA A 66 2.26 11.82 13.01
CA ALA A 66 2.27 12.04 14.45
C ALA A 66 0.99 12.73 14.93
N LYS A 67 0.51 13.75 14.21
CA LYS A 67 -0.77 14.43 14.50
C LYS A 67 -1.96 13.48 14.42
N LEU A 68 -2.00 12.61 13.40
CA LEU A 68 -3.05 11.60 13.26
C LEU A 68 -3.02 10.59 14.41
N LEU A 69 -1.83 10.16 14.84
CA LEU A 69 -1.68 9.21 15.94
C LEU A 69 -1.96 9.81 17.33
N ALA A 70 -1.93 11.14 17.46
CA ALA A 70 -2.15 11.84 18.73
C ALA A 70 -3.64 11.97 19.12
N GLY A 71 -4.57 11.62 18.23
CA GLY A 71 -6.01 11.79 18.47
C GLY A 71 -6.86 10.71 17.82
N ALA A 72 -8.18 10.85 17.95
CA ALA A 72 -9.12 9.99 17.24
C ALA A 72 -8.97 10.20 15.72
N LEU A 73 -8.81 9.11 14.98
CA LEU A 73 -8.69 9.18 13.53
C LEU A 73 -10.03 9.59 12.91
N PRO A 74 -10.02 10.46 11.89
CA PRO A 74 -11.22 10.74 11.13
C PRO A 74 -11.74 9.45 10.48
N PRO A 75 -13.05 9.34 10.24
CA PRO A 75 -13.60 8.24 9.46
C PRO A 75 -12.87 8.12 8.13
N LEU A 76 -12.62 6.88 7.69
CA LEU A 76 -12.08 6.64 6.36
C LEU A 76 -12.99 7.30 5.34
N THR A 77 -12.38 7.99 4.37
CA THR A 77 -13.07 8.56 3.21
C THR A 77 -12.72 7.70 2.00
N PRO A 78 -13.53 6.70 1.66
CA PRO A 78 -13.21 5.78 0.58
C PRO A 78 -13.25 6.51 -0.76
N TYR A 79 -12.34 6.14 -1.67
CA TYR A 79 -12.31 6.68 -3.03
C TYR A 79 -13.57 6.28 -3.82
N TYR A 80 -14.01 5.04 -3.66
CA TYR A 80 -15.26 4.55 -4.24
C TYR A 80 -16.42 4.81 -3.29
N THR A 81 -17.37 5.61 -3.76
CA THR A 81 -18.63 5.91 -3.08
C THR A 81 -19.79 5.42 -3.95
N PRO A 82 -21.00 5.29 -3.40
CA PRO A 82 -22.18 5.01 -4.22
C PRO A 82 -22.37 6.01 -5.36
N ALA A 83 -21.95 7.27 -5.16
CA ALA A 83 -22.03 8.31 -6.19
C ALA A 83 -20.95 8.16 -7.28
N THR A 84 -19.71 7.82 -6.89
CA THR A 84 -18.57 7.76 -7.84
C THR A 84 -18.40 6.39 -8.50
N ALA A 85 -18.94 5.32 -7.91
CA ALA A 85 -18.75 3.95 -8.37
C ALA A 85 -20.00 3.05 -8.17
N PRO A 86 -21.20 3.46 -8.61
CA PRO A 86 -22.44 2.74 -8.33
C PRO A 86 -22.46 1.31 -8.88
N GLY A 87 -21.82 1.04 -10.04
CA GLY A 87 -21.75 -0.29 -10.63
C GLY A 87 -20.62 -1.17 -10.10
N TYR A 88 -19.60 -0.57 -9.48
CA TYR A 88 -18.37 -1.28 -9.07
C TYR A 88 -18.33 -1.53 -7.55
N LEU A 89 -18.76 -0.54 -6.76
CA LEU A 89 -18.74 -0.60 -5.30
C LEU A 89 -19.53 -1.79 -4.72
N PRO A 90 -20.76 -2.12 -5.17
CA PRO A 90 -21.50 -3.26 -4.62
C PRO A 90 -20.76 -4.59 -4.79
N GLY A 91 -20.09 -4.78 -5.93
CA GLY A 91 -19.33 -5.99 -6.21
C GLY A 91 -18.08 -6.12 -5.33
N ILE A 92 -17.40 -5.01 -5.02
CA ILE A 92 -16.27 -5.01 -4.07
C ILE A 92 -16.77 -5.35 -2.67
N LEU A 93 -17.80 -4.65 -2.19
CA LEU A 93 -18.33 -4.83 -0.84
C LEU A 93 -18.83 -6.27 -0.63
N ALA A 94 -19.51 -6.85 -1.63
CA ALA A 94 -20.00 -8.22 -1.56
C ALA A 94 -18.87 -9.25 -1.41
N ARG A 95 -17.71 -9.06 -2.03
CA ARG A 95 -16.51 -9.92 -1.84
C ARG A 95 -15.98 -9.89 -0.41
N HIS A 96 -16.28 -8.82 0.32
CA HIS A 96 -15.97 -8.65 1.73
C HIS A 96 -17.16 -8.94 2.64
N HIS A 97 -18.22 -9.56 2.10
CA HIS A 97 -19.46 -9.86 2.82
C HIS A 97 -20.18 -8.64 3.38
N LEU A 98 -20.11 -7.51 2.67
CA LEU A 98 -20.76 -6.26 3.02
C LEU A 98 -21.77 -5.86 1.94
N GLY A 99 -22.92 -5.35 2.37
CA GLY A 99 -23.92 -4.71 1.53
C GLY A 99 -23.52 -3.27 1.17
N PRO A 100 -24.19 -2.64 0.20
CA PRO A 100 -23.91 -1.25 -0.21
C PRO A 100 -24.08 -0.20 0.90
N ASP A 101 -24.88 -0.52 1.92
CA ASP A 101 -25.09 0.26 3.14
C ASP A 101 -24.07 -0.05 4.24
N GLY A 102 -23.12 -0.96 3.98
CA GLY A 102 -22.12 -1.42 4.94
C GLY A 102 -22.62 -2.50 5.91
N SER A 103 -23.87 -2.97 5.77
CA SER A 103 -24.40 -4.06 6.58
C SER A 103 -23.74 -5.40 6.21
N PRO A 104 -23.50 -6.32 7.15
CA PRO A 104 -22.97 -7.64 6.81
C PRO A 104 -24.00 -8.46 6.01
N LEU A 105 -23.57 -9.05 4.90
CA LEU A 105 -24.39 -9.95 4.09
C LEU A 105 -24.55 -11.32 4.77
N PRO A 106 -25.61 -12.08 4.44
CA PRO A 106 -25.78 -13.45 4.92
C PRO A 106 -24.53 -14.30 4.65
N GLY A 107 -24.04 -15.00 5.68
CA GLY A 107 -22.81 -15.80 5.61
C GLY A 107 -21.51 -15.01 5.86
N ALA A 108 -21.57 -13.72 6.18
CA ALA A 108 -20.42 -12.98 6.68
C ALA A 108 -19.87 -13.66 7.95
N PRO A 109 -18.54 -13.84 8.07
CA PRO A 109 -17.95 -14.33 9.31
C PRO A 109 -18.30 -13.35 10.44
N ALA A 110 -18.89 -13.86 11.52
CA ALA A 110 -19.28 -13.03 12.66
C ALA A 110 -18.07 -12.25 13.20
N ALA A 111 -18.14 -10.92 13.13
CA ALA A 111 -17.07 -10.02 13.56
C ALA A 111 -16.76 -10.13 15.06
N ASP A 112 -17.70 -10.67 15.85
CA ASP A 112 -17.63 -10.69 17.32
C ASP A 112 -16.87 -11.88 17.91
N LYS A 113 -16.25 -12.74 17.10
CA LYS A 113 -15.32 -13.74 17.64
C LYS A 113 -13.92 -13.15 17.70
N GLU A 114 -13.49 -12.78 18.91
CA GLU A 114 -12.08 -12.49 19.15
C GLU A 114 -11.22 -13.59 18.50
N PRO A 115 -10.20 -13.23 17.70
CA PRO A 115 -9.34 -14.21 17.08
C PRO A 115 -8.70 -15.03 18.20
N GLY A 116 -9.02 -16.33 18.22
CA GLY A 116 -8.56 -17.23 19.28
C GLY A 116 -7.04 -17.13 19.48
N PRO A 117 -6.54 -17.36 20.70
CA PRO A 117 -5.16 -17.07 21.12
C PRO A 117 -4.09 -17.63 20.17
N VAL A 118 -4.37 -18.78 19.54
CA VAL A 118 -3.53 -19.42 18.53
C VAL A 118 -3.31 -18.52 17.30
N ARG A 119 -4.37 -17.89 16.76
CA ARG A 119 -4.28 -17.05 15.56
C ARG A 119 -3.51 -15.75 15.83
N GLN A 120 -3.57 -15.24 17.06
CA GLN A 120 -2.76 -14.08 17.47
C GLN A 120 -1.27 -14.42 17.57
N ILE A 121 -0.93 -15.58 18.13
CA ILE A 121 0.46 -16.05 18.23
C ILE A 121 1.07 -16.27 16.84
N VAL A 122 0.34 -16.94 15.93
CA VAL A 122 0.79 -17.15 14.55
C VAL A 122 1.03 -15.83 13.83
N ARG A 123 0.12 -14.85 13.99
CA ARG A 123 0.27 -13.52 13.35
C ARG A 123 1.47 -12.73 13.89
N ARG A 124 1.79 -12.88 15.18
CA ARG A 124 3.00 -12.28 15.78
C ARG A 124 4.28 -12.96 15.29
N ALA A 125 4.29 -14.29 15.21
CA ALA A 125 5.42 -15.06 14.68
C ALA A 125 5.70 -14.74 13.19
N ALA A 126 4.65 -14.66 12.36
CA ALA A 126 4.77 -14.31 10.94
C ALA A 126 5.34 -12.89 10.72
N ARG A 127 4.93 -11.91 11.54
CA ARG A 127 5.51 -10.56 11.50
C ARG A 127 6.98 -10.51 11.97
N GLY A 128 7.36 -11.36 12.93
CA GLY A 128 8.75 -11.50 13.37
C GLY A 128 9.66 -12.15 12.31
N ALA A 129 9.15 -13.19 11.64
CA ALA A 129 9.85 -13.88 10.56
C ALA A 129 10.10 -12.96 9.34
N TYR A 130 9.15 -12.08 9.00
CA TYR A 130 9.33 -11.12 7.90
C TYR A 130 10.39 -10.05 8.20
N ARG A 131 10.52 -9.61 9.47
CA ARG A 131 11.58 -8.66 9.88
C ARG A 131 12.97 -9.29 9.97
N HIS A 132 13.06 -10.57 10.35
CA HIS A 132 14.36 -11.25 10.51
C HIS A 132 14.80 -12.05 9.28
N GLY A 133 13.89 -12.48 8.40
CA GLY A 133 14.22 -13.22 7.18
C GLY A 133 15.01 -12.41 6.15
N VAL A 134 14.76 -11.10 6.07
CA VAL A 134 15.45 -10.20 5.14
C VAL A 134 16.96 -10.10 5.43
N GLN A 135 17.40 -10.32 6.68
CA GLN A 135 18.82 -10.26 7.03
C GLN A 135 19.61 -11.55 6.71
N ARG A 136 18.94 -12.68 6.42
CA ARG A 136 19.62 -13.95 6.09
C ARG A 136 19.41 -14.47 4.67
N VAL A 137 18.40 -14.00 3.94
CA VAL A 137 18.11 -14.49 2.58
C VAL A 137 18.93 -13.78 1.50
N ALA A 138 19.28 -12.50 1.70
CA ALA A 138 20.08 -11.74 0.73
C ALA A 138 21.46 -12.36 0.36
N PRO A 139 22.24 -12.93 1.30
CA PRO A 139 23.53 -13.54 0.97
C PRO A 139 23.43 -14.90 0.26
N VAL A 140 22.31 -15.62 0.40
CA VAL A 140 22.12 -16.96 -0.18
C VAL A 140 21.65 -16.86 -1.63
N ILE A 141 20.77 -15.87 -1.93
CA ILE A 141 20.38 -15.56 -3.31
C ILE A 141 21.59 -15.09 -4.14
N ARG A 142 22.52 -14.32 -3.54
CA ARG A 142 23.77 -13.94 -4.21
C ARG A 142 24.67 -15.13 -4.56
N ARG A 143 24.69 -16.17 -3.72
CA ARG A 143 25.52 -17.37 -3.92
C ARG A 143 24.95 -18.36 -4.94
N MET A 144 23.65 -18.28 -5.24
CA MET A 144 23.01 -19.09 -6.28
C MET A 144 22.96 -18.40 -7.65
N GLY A 145 23.34 -17.12 -7.74
CA GLY A 145 23.44 -16.38 -9.02
C GLY A 145 24.84 -16.35 -9.64
N GLU A 146 25.83 -17.04 -9.04
CA GLU A 146 27.19 -17.20 -9.57
C GLU A 146 27.47 -18.64 -10.09
N LEU A 147 26.42 -19.45 -10.27
CA LEU A 147 26.42 -20.71 -11.00
C LEU A 147 25.56 -20.58 -12.26
#